data_AF-A0A1N6QQF0-F1
#
_entry.id   AF-A0A1N6QQF0-F1
#
_cell.length_a   1.000
_cell.length_b   1.000
_cell.length_c   1.000
_cell.angle_alpha   90.00
_cell.angle_beta   90.00
_cell.angle_gamma   90.00
#
_symmetry.space_group_name_H-M   'P 1'
#
loop_
_entity.id
_entity.type
_entity.pdbx_description
1 polymer ?
#
loop_
_entity_poly.entity_id
_entity_poly.type
_entity_poly.pdbx_seq_one_letter_code
_entity_poly.pdbx_strand_id
1 'polypeptide(L)'
;MTASLAFLFTSGWISAVAIALLWAITLIVAGRSPAPRLTVANLAPNAISGSALLAAFGLAMRQTQVLWLALLLAISLVAFLIDLRIRLSAQASGLRRRTD
;
A
#
# COMPACT_ATOMS: atom_id res chain seq x y z
N MET A 1 -6.82 29.93 -15.91
CA MET A 1 -5.76 28.95 -15.58
C MET A 1 -6.13 28.01 -14.43
N THR A 2 -7.08 28.36 -13.55
CA THR A 2 -7.51 27.53 -12.41
C THR A 2 -8.33 26.30 -12.80
N ALA A 3 -9.22 26.40 -13.81
CA ALA A 3 -10.09 25.29 -14.23
C ALA A 3 -9.31 24.09 -14.81
N SER A 4 -8.30 24.34 -15.64
CA SER A 4 -7.46 23.28 -16.25
C SER A 4 -6.62 22.54 -15.22
N LEU A 5 -6.09 23.27 -14.23
CA LEU A 5 -5.37 22.69 -13.09
C LEU A 5 -6.30 21.87 -12.20
N ALA A 6 -7.48 22.38 -11.88
CA ALA A 6 -8.48 21.65 -11.09
C ALA A 6 -8.87 20.33 -11.79
N PHE A 7 -9.16 20.36 -13.10
CA PHE A 7 -9.47 19.17 -13.88
C PHE A 7 -8.33 18.13 -13.86
N LEU A 8 -7.08 18.60 -14.00
CA LEU A 8 -5.92 17.73 -13.95
C LEU A 8 -5.83 17.01 -12.60
N PHE A 9 -6.03 17.70 -11.47
CA PHE A 9 -5.99 17.08 -10.14
C PHE A 9 -7.20 16.20 -9.84
N THR A 10 -8.41 16.59 -10.25
CA THR A 10 -9.64 15.80 -10.01
C THR A 10 -9.71 14.53 -10.85
N SER A 11 -8.94 14.43 -11.93
CA SER A 11 -8.90 13.22 -12.76
C SER A 11 -8.26 12.02 -12.05
N GLY A 12 -7.58 12.19 -10.91
CA GLY A 12 -7.07 11.07 -10.10
C GLY A 12 -5.88 10.30 -10.70
N TRP A 13 -5.25 10.81 -11.76
CA TRP A 13 -4.07 10.19 -12.39
C TRP A 13 -2.88 10.06 -11.43
N ILE A 14 -2.74 11.00 -10.48
CA ILE A 14 -1.69 11.00 -9.46
C ILE A 14 -1.74 9.71 -8.64
N SER A 15 -2.93 9.25 -8.26
CA SER A 15 -3.08 7.98 -7.56
C SER A 15 -2.61 6.80 -8.39
N ALA A 16 -2.94 6.77 -9.68
CA ALA A 16 -2.51 5.68 -10.55
C ALA A 16 -0.98 5.65 -10.68
N VAL A 17 -0.34 6.81 -10.85
CA VAL A 17 1.12 6.95 -10.89
C VAL A 17 1.74 6.54 -9.55
N ALA A 18 1.16 6.97 -8.43
CA ALA A 18 1.65 6.62 -7.10
C ALA A 18 1.56 5.10 -6.83
N ILE A 19 0.48 4.43 -7.27
CA ILE A 19 0.33 2.98 -7.16
C ILE A 19 1.39 2.28 -8.03
N ALA A 20 1.60 2.74 -9.26
CA ALA A 20 2.62 2.17 -10.14
C ALA A 20 4.03 2.31 -9.53
N LEU A 21 4.37 3.48 -8.99
CA LEU A 21 5.63 3.74 -8.30
C LEU A 21 5.80 2.87 -7.05
N LEU A 22 4.74 2.73 -6.25
CA LEU A 22 4.74 1.88 -5.06
C LEU A 22 5.10 0.43 -5.40
N TRP A 23 4.46 -0.14 -6.42
CA TRP A 23 4.76 -1.50 -6.87
C TRP A 23 6.12 -1.61 -7.54
N ALA A 24 6.53 -0.62 -8.34
CA ALA A 24 7.87 -0.60 -8.93
C ALA A 24 8.96 -0.64 -7.85
N ILE A 25 8.85 0.20 -6.81
CA ILE A 25 9.79 0.22 -5.68
C ILE A 25 9.76 -1.11 -4.93
N THR A 26 8.56 -1.66 -4.67
CA THR A 26 8.40 -2.96 -4.00
C THR A 26 9.12 -4.08 -4.76
N LEU A 27 8.97 -4.12 -6.08
CA LEU A 27 9.63 -5.10 -6.95
C LEU A 27 11.14 -4.88 -7.04
N ILE A 28 11.61 -3.63 -7.11
CA ILE A 28 13.05 -3.31 -7.12
C ILE A 28 13.70 -3.76 -5.81
N VAL A 29 13.08 -3.44 -4.67
CA VAL A 29 13.58 -3.85 -3.35
C VAL A 29 13.60 -5.36 -3.23
N ALA A 30 12.53 -6.04 -3.66
CA ALA A 30 12.47 -7.49 -3.64
C ALA A 30 13.52 -8.12 -4.56
N GLY A 31 13.72 -7.60 -5.77
CA GLY A 31 14.70 -8.11 -6.73
C GLY A 31 16.15 -7.96 -6.26
N ARG A 32 16.44 -7.01 -5.37
CA ARG A 32 17.77 -6.83 -4.76
C ARG A 32 17.97 -7.64 -3.47
N SER A 33 16.94 -8.32 -2.98
CA SER A 33 17.01 -9.12 -1.77
C SER A 33 17.59 -10.51 -2.04
N PRO A 34 18.33 -11.11 -1.08
CA PRO A 34 18.77 -12.50 -1.16
C PRO A 34 17.61 -13.51 -1.30
N ALA A 35 16.41 -13.13 -0.86
CA ALA A 35 15.20 -13.98 -0.90
C ALA A 35 14.02 -13.21 -1.53
N PRO A 36 14.01 -13.02 -2.87
CA PRO A 36 13.09 -12.10 -3.54
C PRO A 36 11.61 -12.45 -3.32
N ARG A 37 11.25 -13.73 -3.40
CA ARG A 37 9.87 -14.19 -3.18
C ARG A 37 9.38 -13.92 -1.75
N LEU A 38 10.26 -14.12 -0.76
CA LEU A 38 9.95 -13.87 0.63
C LEU A 38 9.81 -12.36 0.90
N THR A 39 10.68 -11.54 0.28
CA THR A 39 10.59 -10.09 0.38
C THR A 39 9.32 -9.55 -0.26
N VAL A 40 8.89 -10.06 -1.43
CA VAL A 40 7.57 -9.71 -2.00
C VAL A 40 6.46 -10.11 -1.04
N ALA A 41 6.46 -11.34 -0.52
CA ALA A 41 5.42 -11.81 0.40
C ALA A 41 5.33 -10.94 1.68
N ASN A 42 6.46 -10.47 2.18
CA ASN A 42 6.53 -9.61 3.36
C ASN A 42 6.14 -8.16 3.08
N LEU A 43 6.35 -7.65 1.87
CA LEU A 43 6.04 -6.26 1.50
C LEU A 43 4.65 -6.10 0.87
N ALA A 44 4.10 -7.17 0.28
CA ALA A 44 2.83 -7.14 -0.44
C ALA A 44 1.65 -6.67 0.43
N PRO A 45 1.47 -7.10 1.70
CA PRO A 45 0.36 -6.62 2.52
C PRO A 45 0.40 -5.10 2.72
N ASN A 46 1.57 -4.52 2.98
CA ASN A 46 1.74 -3.08 3.08
C ASN A 46 1.52 -2.37 1.73
N ALA A 47 2.04 -2.91 0.63
CA ALA A 47 1.84 -2.35 -0.71
C ALA A 47 0.37 -2.38 -1.14
N ILE A 48 -0.38 -3.42 -0.77
CA ILE A 48 -1.82 -3.53 -0.98
C ILE A 48 -2.56 -2.49 -0.13
N SER A 49 -2.19 -2.35 1.15
CA SER A 49 -2.76 -1.34 2.03
C SER A 49 -2.60 0.08 1.48
N GLY A 50 -1.38 0.43 1.06
CA GLY A 50 -1.07 1.70 0.42
C GLY A 50 -1.79 1.88 -0.92
N SER A 51 -1.89 0.83 -1.74
CA SER A 51 -2.63 0.87 -3.00
C SER A 51 -4.11 1.17 -2.80
N ALA A 52 -4.74 0.57 -1.80
CA ALA A 52 -6.14 0.80 -1.47
C ALA A 52 -6.38 2.23 -0.97
N LEU A 53 -5.48 2.80 -0.15
CA LEU A 53 -5.54 4.20 0.27
C LEU A 53 -5.36 5.17 -0.90
N LEU A 54 -4.38 4.93 -1.77
CA LEU A 54 -4.13 5.75 -2.95
C LEU A 54 -5.31 5.69 -3.92
N ALA A 55 -5.90 4.51 -4.11
CA ALA A 55 -7.11 4.34 -4.90
C ALA A 55 -8.28 5.11 -4.27
N ALA A 56 -8.48 5.02 -2.95
CA ALA A 56 -9.53 5.76 -2.25
C ALA A 56 -9.34 7.26 -2.39
N PHE A 57 -8.12 7.76 -2.26
CA PHE A 57 -7.79 9.17 -2.49
C PHE A 57 -8.13 9.62 -3.92
N GLY A 58 -7.74 8.84 -4.93
CA GLY A 58 -8.03 9.16 -6.33
C GLY A 58 -9.52 9.15 -6.64
N LEU A 59 -10.26 8.24 -5.99
CA LEU A 59 -11.70 8.12 -6.10
C LEU A 59 -12.43 9.27 -5.38
N ALA A 60 -11.91 9.71 -4.22
CA ALA A 60 -12.43 10.84 -3.47
C ALA A 60 -12.27 12.16 -4.24
N MET A 61 -11.14 12.34 -4.94
CA MET A 61 -10.91 13.49 -5.83
C MET A 61 -11.92 13.57 -6.98
N ARG A 62 -12.51 12.44 -7.38
CA ARG A 62 -13.57 12.35 -8.39
C ARG A 62 -14.99 12.49 -7.82
N GLN A 63 -15.14 12.83 -6.54
CA GLN A 63 -16.42 12.93 -5.81
C GLN A 63 -17.27 11.65 -5.91
N THR A 64 -16.62 10.49 -5.82
CA THR A 64 -17.29 9.20 -5.97
C THR A 64 -18.07 8.80 -4.71
N GLN A 65 -18.94 7.79 -4.84
CA GLN A 65 -19.79 7.30 -3.75
C GLN A 65 -18.98 6.81 -2.54
N VAL A 66 -19.49 7.15 -1.35
CA VAL A 66 -18.88 6.83 -0.04
C VAL A 66 -18.67 5.32 0.17
N LEU A 67 -19.54 4.47 -0.39
CA LEU A 67 -19.44 3.02 -0.27
C LEU A 67 -18.12 2.47 -0.83
N TRP A 68 -17.64 3.00 -1.95
CA TRP A 68 -16.36 2.59 -2.53
C TRP A 68 -15.18 3.01 -1.65
N LEU A 69 -15.25 4.20 -1.06
CA LEU A 69 -14.22 4.69 -0.14
C LEU A 69 -14.17 3.82 1.13
N ALA A 70 -15.33 3.48 1.69
CA ALA A 70 -15.43 2.60 2.86
C ALA A 70 -14.87 1.20 2.57
N LEU A 71 -15.17 0.63 1.39
CA LEU A 71 -14.63 -0.66 0.97
C LEU A 71 -13.10 -0.63 0.83
N LEU A 72 -12.56 0.39 0.15
CA LEU A 72 -11.11 0.55 -0.01
C LEU A 72 -10.41 0.77 1.34
N LEU A 73 -11.03 1.52 2.25
CA LEU A 73 -10.51 1.71 3.60
C LEU A 73 -10.51 0.39 4.39
N ALA A 74 -11.57 -0.41 4.29
CA ALA A 74 -11.64 -1.72 4.92
C ALA A 74 -10.55 -2.67 4.39
N ILE A 75 -10.36 -2.73 3.07
CA ILE A 75 -9.28 -3.50 2.44
C ILE A 75 -7.92 -3.03 2.94
N SER A 76 -7.70 -1.70 3.00
CA SER A 76 -6.46 -1.13 3.50
C SER A 76 -6.16 -1.55 4.94
N LEU A 77 -7.18 -1.50 5.81
CA LEU A 77 -7.04 -1.82 7.22
C LEU A 77 -6.74 -3.30 7.44
N VAL A 78 -7.46 -4.18 6.74
CA VAL A 78 -7.21 -5.63 6.79
C VAL A 78 -5.80 -5.95 6.31
N ALA A 79 -5.36 -5.36 5.19
CA ALA A 79 -4.01 -5.57 4.66
C ALA A 79 -2.92 -5.06 5.61
N PHE A 80 -3.15 -3.92 6.26
CA PHE A 80 -2.24 -3.38 7.28
C PHE A 80 -2.17 -4.27 8.53
N LEU A 81 -3.30 -4.81 8.99
CA LEU A 81 -3.33 -5.75 10.12
C LEU A 81 -2.53 -7.03 9.80
N ILE A 82 -2.61 -7.52 8.56
CA ILE A 82 -1.81 -8.67 8.11
C ILE A 82 -0.31 -8.32 8.11
N ASP A 83 0.08 -7.15 7.59
CA ASP A 83 1.48 -6.68 7.63
C ASP A 83 2.00 -6.62 9.07
N LEU A 84 1.21 -6.01 9.97
CA LEU A 84 1.56 -5.89 11.38
C LEU A 84 1.72 -7.27 12.05
N ARG A 85 0.82 -8.22 11.79
CA ARG A 85 0.91 -9.59 12.29
C ARG A 85 2.20 -10.28 11.84
N ILE A 86 2.56 -10.14 10.56
CA ILE A 86 3.80 -10.73 10.02
C ILE A 86 5.02 -10.14 10.73
N ARG A 87 5.12 -8.81 10.81
CA ARG A 87 6.26 -8.12 11.43
C ARG A 87 6.41 -8.44 12.92
N LEU A 88 5.32 -8.48 13.67
CA LEU A 88 5.34 -8.81 15.09
C LEU A 88 5.79 -10.26 15.33
N SER A 89 5.32 -11.21 14.50
CA SER A 89 5.75 -12.62 14.61
C SER A 89 7.25 -12.81 14.36
N ALA A 90 7.82 -12.04 13.44
CA ALA A 90 9.26 -12.06 13.14
C ALA A 90 10.11 -11.44 14.27
N GLN A 91 9.58 -10.47 15.01
CA GLN A 91 10.27 -9.88 16.16
C GLN A 91 10.25 -10.81 17.38
N ALA A 92 9.13 -11.52 17.61
CA ALA A 92 9.00 -12.47 18.71
C ALA A 92 10.04 -13.61 18.64
N SER A 93 10.36 -14.10 17.44
CA SER A 93 11.39 -15.12 17.24
C SER A 93 12.81 -14.60 17.48
N GLY A 94 13.07 -13.32 17.24
CA GLY A 94 14.36 -12.67 17.49
C GLY A 94 14.67 -12.44 18.97
N LEU A 95 13.65 -12.13 19.79
CA LEU A 95 13.81 -11.95 21.24
C LEU A 95 14.19 -13.26 21.94
N ARG A 96 13.54 -14.38 21.56
CA ARG A 96 13.80 -15.70 22.14
C ARG A 96 15.24 -16.18 21.91
N ARG A 97 15.88 -15.75 20.82
CA ARG A 97 17.24 -16.16 20.46
C ARG A 97 18.36 -15.43 21.22
N ARG A 98 18.03 -14.40 21.99
CA ARG A 98 18.99 -13.62 22.81
C ARG A 98 18.93 -13.96 24.30
N THR A 99 17.97 -14.79 24.71
CA THR A 99 17.74 -15.21 26.10
C THR A 99 18.23 -16.63 26.39
N ASP A 100 18.72 -17.34 25.37
CA ASP A 100 19.38 -18.66 25.47
C ASP A 100 20.89 -18.48 25.18
#